data_AF-A0A847X5Y6-F1
#
_entry.id   AF-A0A847X5Y6-F1
#
_cell.length_a   1.000
_cell.length_b   1.000
_cell.length_c   1.000
_cell.angle_alpha   90.00
_cell.angle_beta   90.00
_cell.angle_gamma   90.00
#
_symmetry.space_group_name_H-M   'P 1'
#
loop_
_entity.id
_entity.type
_entity.pdbx_description
1 polymer ?
#
loop_
_entity_poly.entity_id
_entity_poly.type
_entity_poly.pdbx_seq_one_letter_code
_entity_poly.pdbx_strand_id
1 'polypeptide(L)'
;MVYLVKIRELCERKGVTMKQAASDLNMTEQSLHKIIKSNSTKIDTLLAIAEYFDVEPAYFFDSSTNEGKDYILVSKEELYGLIKKVLAYSIHGFGMVKLGWDAKEKKFESYFDVLNKQYSPTEEDLEYISSILETKIDITDETTPKDITKLLMTKDEYDFTSSYYYSFKKMEVQEELQKLSSFIGKHNISMTESIEKEIQELKDQIRYYESRSIIGANK
;
A
#
# COMPACT_ATOMS: atom_id res chain seq x y z
N MET A 1 -25.18 -2.93 18.95
CA MET A 1 -25.47 -1.50 19.23
C MET A 1 -26.38 -1.00 18.11
N VAL A 2 -27.43 -0.21 18.39
CA VAL A 2 -28.35 0.28 17.34
C VAL A 2 -27.82 1.59 16.76
N TYR A 3 -28.05 1.86 15.48
CA TYR A 3 -27.59 3.04 14.74
C TYR A 3 -28.78 3.75 14.08
N LEU A 4 -29.65 4.37 14.88
CA LEU A 4 -30.85 5.05 14.37
C LEU A 4 -30.55 6.35 13.62
N VAL A 5 -29.31 6.84 13.65
CA VAL A 5 -28.85 7.94 12.79
C VAL A 5 -29.01 7.62 11.30
N LYS A 6 -28.96 6.34 10.92
CA LYS A 6 -29.13 5.88 9.53
C LYS A 6 -30.49 6.21 8.92
N ILE A 7 -31.49 6.57 9.72
CA ILE A 7 -32.80 7.05 9.23
C ILE A 7 -32.65 8.31 8.37
N ARG A 8 -31.65 9.16 8.65
CA ARG A 8 -31.37 10.36 7.84
C ARG A 8 -30.88 9.99 6.45
N GLU A 9 -29.93 9.06 6.38
CA GLU A 9 -29.40 8.52 5.13
C GLU A 9 -30.51 7.91 4.28
N LEU A 10 -31.40 7.12 4.91
CA LEU A 10 -32.51 6.50 4.21
C LEU A 10 -33.51 7.51 3.64
N CYS A 11 -33.70 8.66 4.30
CA CYS A 11 -34.52 9.74 3.76
C CYS A 11 -33.88 10.41 2.55
N GLU A 12 -32.56 10.60 2.57
CA GLU A 12 -31.81 11.13 1.43
C GLU A 12 -31.90 10.17 0.23
N ARG A 13 -31.67 8.86 0.45
CA ARG A 13 -31.78 7.84 -0.61
C ARG A 13 -33.17 7.74 -1.22
N LYS A 14 -34.21 7.82 -0.40
CA LYS A 14 -35.61 7.78 -0.84
C LYS A 14 -36.11 9.12 -1.39
N GLY A 15 -35.30 10.19 -1.29
CA GLY A 15 -35.68 11.53 -1.76
C GLY A 15 -36.80 12.18 -0.96
N VAL A 16 -36.97 11.80 0.31
CA VAL A 16 -38.04 12.31 1.20
C VAL A 16 -37.47 13.19 2.31
N THR A 17 -38.26 14.15 2.77
CA THR A 17 -37.86 14.98 3.93
C THR A 17 -38.14 14.24 5.24
N MET A 18 -37.42 14.60 6.31
CA MET A 18 -37.69 14.07 7.67
C MET A 18 -39.15 14.24 8.09
N LYS A 19 -39.75 15.38 7.73
CA LYS A 19 -41.15 15.68 8.00
C LYS A 19 -42.10 14.75 7.24
N GLN A 20 -41.81 14.47 5.96
CA GLN A 20 -42.59 13.55 5.15
C GLN A 20 -42.47 12.13 5.68
N ALA A 21 -41.26 11.65 5.94
CA ALA A 21 -41.02 10.33 6.50
C ALA A 21 -41.72 10.15 7.87
N ALA A 22 -41.66 11.15 8.75
CA ALA A 22 -42.36 11.11 10.03
C ALA A 22 -43.89 11.00 9.83
N SER A 23 -44.45 11.80 8.91
CA SER A 23 -45.88 11.75 8.58
C SER A 23 -46.29 10.38 8.05
N ASP A 24 -45.52 9.81 7.13
CA ASP A 24 -45.79 8.49 6.53
C ASP A 24 -45.68 7.36 7.57
N LEU A 25 -44.81 7.53 8.56
CA LEU A 25 -44.64 6.64 9.71
C LEU A 25 -45.65 6.89 10.84
N ASN A 26 -46.67 7.73 10.60
CA ASN A 26 -47.70 8.10 11.57
C ASN A 26 -47.13 8.66 12.89
N MET A 27 -46.05 9.46 12.82
CA MET A 27 -45.44 10.11 13.97
C MET A 27 -45.09 11.58 13.70
N THR A 28 -44.80 12.34 14.76
CA THR A 28 -44.37 13.72 14.60
C THR A 28 -42.89 13.79 14.22
N GLU A 29 -42.51 14.80 13.44
CA GLU A 29 -41.12 15.10 13.10
C GLU A 29 -40.23 15.20 14.36
N GLN A 30 -40.76 15.80 15.43
CA GLN A 30 -40.09 15.86 16.74
C GLN A 30 -39.84 14.48 17.35
N SER A 31 -40.79 13.55 17.20
CA SER A 31 -40.65 12.17 17.70
C SER A 31 -39.58 11.42 16.94
N LEU A 32 -39.53 11.58 15.61
CA LEU A 32 -38.49 10.97 14.77
C LEU A 32 -37.10 11.52 15.11
N HIS A 33 -36.97 12.84 15.31
CA HIS A 33 -35.72 13.44 15.78
C HIS A 33 -35.30 12.93 17.17
N LYS A 34 -36.25 12.73 18.08
CA LYS A 34 -35.98 12.16 19.41
C LYS A 34 -35.48 10.73 19.32
N ILE A 35 -36.05 9.90 18.45
CA ILE A 35 -35.59 8.53 18.18
C ILE A 35 -34.14 8.52 17.72
N ILE A 36 -33.80 9.36 16.74
CA ILE A 36 -32.43 9.49 16.22
C ILE A 36 -31.47 9.96 17.31
N LYS A 37 -31.83 11.02 18.05
CA LYS A 37 -30.95 11.63 19.07
C LYS A 37 -30.73 10.73 20.29
N SER A 38 -31.78 10.05 20.75
CA SER A 38 -31.70 9.13 21.88
C SER A 38 -31.16 7.74 21.49
N ASN A 39 -31.06 7.49 20.19
CA ASN A 39 -30.60 6.22 19.61
C ASN A 39 -31.32 5.00 20.21
N SER A 40 -32.61 5.16 20.50
CA SER A 40 -33.44 4.19 21.18
C SER A 40 -34.88 4.30 20.67
N THR A 41 -35.51 3.15 20.44
CA THR A 41 -36.93 3.06 20.02
C THR A 41 -37.50 1.69 20.37
N LYS A 42 -38.82 1.53 20.26
CA LYS A 42 -39.49 0.23 20.41
C LYS A 42 -39.23 -0.61 19.16
N ILE A 43 -39.19 -1.93 19.32
CA ILE A 43 -38.96 -2.88 18.22
C ILE A 43 -39.99 -2.70 17.11
N ASP A 44 -41.28 -2.61 17.45
CA ASP A 44 -42.35 -2.41 16.46
C ASP A 44 -42.16 -1.13 15.61
N THR A 45 -41.66 -0.07 16.25
CA THR A 45 -41.36 1.19 15.56
C THR A 45 -40.14 1.04 14.64
N LEU A 46 -39.13 0.28 15.06
CA LEU A 46 -37.97 -0.02 14.23
C LEU A 46 -38.36 -0.84 12.99
N LEU A 47 -39.25 -1.82 13.16
CA LEU A 47 -39.77 -2.64 12.06
C LEU A 47 -40.56 -1.79 11.06
N ALA A 48 -41.44 -0.91 11.55
CA ALA A 48 -42.19 0.01 10.69
C ALA A 48 -41.28 0.97 9.91
N ILE A 49 -40.21 1.45 10.54
CA ILE A 49 -39.18 2.28 9.87
C ILE A 49 -38.46 1.46 8.80
N ALA A 50 -38.05 0.23 9.12
CA ALA A 50 -37.36 -0.67 8.19
C ALA A 50 -38.23 -0.98 6.95
N GLU A 51 -39.51 -1.32 7.19
CA GLU A 51 -40.50 -1.58 6.15
C GLU A 51 -40.75 -0.34 5.27
N TYR A 52 -40.90 0.84 5.88
CA TYR A 52 -41.08 2.09 5.12
C TYR A 52 -39.90 2.37 4.18
N PHE A 53 -38.66 2.09 4.59
CA PHE A 53 -37.48 2.33 3.77
C PHE A 53 -37.04 1.14 2.91
N ASP A 54 -37.81 0.05 2.91
CA ASP A 54 -37.47 -1.19 2.19
C ASP A 54 -36.07 -1.73 2.55
N VAL A 55 -35.77 -1.76 3.85
CA VAL A 55 -34.50 -2.30 4.38
C VAL A 55 -34.77 -3.36 5.44
N GLU A 56 -33.85 -4.32 5.58
CA GLU A 56 -33.93 -5.28 6.68
C GLU A 56 -33.70 -4.58 8.03
N PRO A 57 -34.38 -4.99 9.12
CA PRO A 57 -34.16 -4.42 10.46
C PRO A 57 -32.70 -4.50 10.92
N ALA A 58 -31.96 -5.52 10.46
CA ALA A 58 -30.52 -5.71 10.69
C ALA A 58 -29.68 -4.51 10.24
N TYR A 59 -30.14 -3.73 9.25
CA TYR A 59 -29.48 -2.52 8.77
C TYR A 59 -29.17 -1.52 9.89
N PHE A 60 -30.04 -1.44 10.91
CA PHE A 60 -29.84 -0.54 12.06
C PHE A 60 -28.89 -1.11 13.12
N PHE A 61 -28.46 -2.37 13.03
CA PHE A 61 -27.54 -3.00 13.98
C PHE A 61 -26.13 -3.16 13.44
N ASP A 62 -25.96 -3.14 12.12
CA ASP A 62 -24.65 -3.18 11.49
C ASP A 62 -23.90 -1.86 11.70
N SER A 63 -22.72 -1.93 12.31
CA SER A 63 -21.81 -0.78 12.50
C SER A 63 -21.18 -0.30 11.19
N SER A 64 -21.33 -1.05 10.11
CA SER A 64 -20.88 -0.66 8.77
C SER A 64 -22.00 0.06 8.03
N THR A 65 -21.95 1.40 8.05
CA THR A 65 -22.53 2.21 6.97
C THR A 65 -21.80 1.82 5.68
N ASN A 66 -22.46 1.02 4.83
CA ASN A 66 -21.98 0.63 3.51
C ASN A 66 -22.12 1.78 2.48
N GLU A 67 -21.94 3.02 2.88
CA GLU A 67 -21.85 4.15 1.97
C GLU A 67 -20.72 5.09 2.40
N GLY A 68 -19.76 5.29 1.50
CA GLY A 68 -18.63 6.19 1.68
C GLY A 68 -17.24 5.56 1.58
N LYS A 69 -17.12 4.25 1.29
CA LYS A 69 -15.89 3.70 0.75
C LYS A 69 -16.11 3.50 -0.74
N ASP A 70 -15.38 4.23 -1.58
CA ASP A 70 -15.18 3.84 -2.97
C ASP A 70 -14.55 2.45 -2.95
N TYR A 71 -15.38 1.43 -3.08
CA TYR A 71 -14.90 0.06 -3.19
C TYR A 71 -14.34 -0.11 -4.60
N ILE A 72 -13.03 -0.22 -4.71
CA ILE A 72 -12.40 -0.64 -5.95
C ILE A 72 -12.60 -2.15 -6.06
N LEU A 73 -13.44 -2.57 -7.00
CA LEU A 73 -13.54 -3.98 -7.40
C LEU A 73 -12.27 -4.34 -8.16
N VAL A 74 -11.36 -5.04 -7.48
CA VAL A 74 -10.12 -5.57 -8.04
C VAL A 74 -10.27 -7.09 -8.15
N SER A 75 -9.86 -7.67 -9.27
CA SER A 75 -9.85 -9.14 -9.41
C SER A 75 -8.86 -9.77 -8.42
N LYS A 76 -9.10 -11.03 -8.04
CA LYS A 76 -8.17 -11.76 -7.15
C LYS A 76 -6.77 -11.80 -7.77
N GLU A 77 -6.70 -12.02 -9.08
CA GLU A 77 -5.45 -12.03 -9.84
C GLU A 77 -4.72 -10.68 -9.81
N GLU A 78 -5.44 -9.57 -9.97
CA GLU A 78 -4.86 -8.22 -9.96
C GLU A 78 -4.37 -7.83 -8.57
N LEU A 79 -5.13 -8.16 -7.52
CA LEU A 79 -4.72 -7.94 -6.14
C LEU A 79 -3.46 -8.75 -5.80
N TYR A 80 -3.40 -10.00 -6.23
CA TYR A 80 -2.22 -10.85 -6.04
C TYR A 80 -1.01 -10.34 -6.82
N GLY A 81 -1.21 -9.87 -8.04
CA GLY A 81 -0.17 -9.21 -8.83
C GLY A 81 0.41 -8.00 -8.08
N LEU A 82 -0.44 -7.17 -7.48
CA LEU A 82 0.00 -6.02 -6.69
C LEU A 82 0.77 -6.44 -5.44
N ILE A 83 0.30 -7.43 -4.69
CA ILE A 83 0.98 -7.93 -3.49
C ILE A 83 2.36 -8.50 -3.85
N LYS A 84 2.44 -9.33 -4.90
CA LYS A 84 3.72 -9.88 -5.39
C LYS A 84 4.70 -8.78 -5.73
N LYS A 85 4.25 -7.74 -6.44
CA LYS A 85 5.07 -6.58 -6.81
C LYS A 85 5.57 -5.84 -5.58
N VAL A 86 4.69 -5.49 -4.63
CA VAL A 86 5.08 -4.78 -3.40
C VAL A 86 6.11 -5.57 -2.60
N LEU A 87 5.90 -6.87 -2.42
CA LEU A 87 6.85 -7.75 -1.73
C LEU A 87 8.18 -7.80 -2.48
N ALA A 88 8.15 -8.03 -3.78
CA ALA A 88 9.35 -8.16 -4.58
C ALA A 88 10.17 -6.86 -4.61
N TYR A 89 9.51 -5.71 -4.72
CA TYR A 89 10.14 -4.38 -4.62
C TYR A 89 10.78 -4.17 -3.25
N SER A 90 10.04 -4.47 -2.17
CA SER A 90 10.56 -4.34 -0.79
C SER A 90 11.79 -5.21 -0.57
N ILE A 91 11.77 -6.44 -1.11
CA ILE A 91 12.88 -7.37 -1.07
C ILE A 91 14.06 -6.88 -1.93
N HIS A 92 13.83 -6.12 -2.99
CA HIS A 92 14.91 -5.59 -3.82
C HIS A 92 15.47 -4.24 -3.31
N GLY A 93 14.98 -3.76 -2.16
CA GLY A 93 15.37 -2.47 -1.60
C GLY A 93 14.61 -1.28 -2.17
N PHE A 94 13.44 -1.51 -2.76
CA PHE A 94 12.49 -0.46 -3.17
C PHE A 94 11.30 -0.39 -2.25
N GLY A 95 10.88 0.82 -1.92
CA GLY A 95 9.69 1.10 -1.16
C GLY A 95 8.63 1.64 -2.10
N MET A 96 7.43 1.08 -2.04
CA MET A 96 6.28 1.73 -2.65
C MET A 96 5.87 2.89 -1.76
N VAL A 97 6.15 4.12 -2.19
CA VAL A 97 5.95 5.34 -1.37
C VAL A 97 4.56 5.91 -1.56
N LYS A 98 3.96 5.71 -2.74
CA LYS A 98 2.59 6.17 -3.00
C LYS A 98 1.92 5.23 -3.98
N LEU A 99 0.73 4.75 -3.61
CA LEU A 99 -0.21 4.07 -4.49
C LEU A 99 -1.44 4.95 -4.59
N GLY A 100 -1.67 5.55 -5.76
CA GLY A 100 -2.82 6.41 -6.03
C GLY A 100 -3.71 5.79 -7.10
N TRP A 101 -5.02 5.84 -6.93
CA TRP A 101 -5.95 5.44 -7.98
C TRP A 101 -6.19 6.59 -8.96
N ASP A 102 -5.94 6.37 -10.25
CA ASP A 102 -6.37 7.26 -11.32
C ASP A 102 -7.77 6.82 -11.80
N ALA A 103 -8.79 7.59 -11.41
CA ALA A 103 -10.17 7.31 -11.77
C ALA A 103 -10.50 7.52 -13.27
N LYS A 104 -9.69 8.31 -13.98
CA LYS A 104 -9.87 8.55 -15.43
C LYS A 104 -9.34 7.38 -16.24
N GLU A 105 -8.13 6.95 -15.91
CA GLU A 105 -7.42 5.87 -16.59
C GLU A 105 -7.77 4.48 -16.03
N LYS A 106 -8.47 4.44 -14.88
CA LYS A 106 -8.82 3.22 -14.13
C LYS A 106 -7.61 2.34 -13.84
N LYS A 107 -6.54 2.95 -13.34
CA LYS A 107 -5.29 2.25 -12.99
C LYS A 107 -4.68 2.81 -11.72
N PHE A 108 -3.84 2.03 -11.05
CA PHE A 108 -3.02 2.52 -9.95
C PHE A 108 -1.74 3.17 -10.47
N GLU A 109 -1.51 4.42 -10.07
CA GLU A 109 -0.22 5.08 -10.15
C GLU A 109 0.62 4.70 -8.93
N SER A 110 1.80 4.12 -9.17
CA SER A 110 2.75 3.79 -8.11
C SER A 110 4.03 4.60 -8.26
N TYR A 111 4.49 5.21 -7.17
CA TYR A 111 5.82 5.80 -7.07
C TYR A 111 6.70 4.92 -6.19
N PHE A 112 7.89 4.59 -6.69
CA PHE A 112 8.90 3.82 -5.98
C PHE A 112 10.03 4.74 -5.55
N ASP A 113 10.48 4.55 -4.32
CA ASP A 113 11.70 5.15 -3.79
C ASP A 113 12.69 4.04 -3.43
N VAL A 114 13.99 4.34 -3.50
CA VAL A 114 15.02 3.39 -3.10
C VAL A 114 15.17 3.46 -1.59
N LEU A 115 14.86 2.36 -0.91
CA LEU A 115 14.98 2.27 0.54
C LEU A 115 16.43 2.04 0.93
N ASN A 116 16.84 2.68 2.02
CA ASN A 116 18.13 2.40 2.69
C ASN A 116 18.13 1.08 3.48
N LYS A 117 17.02 0.35 3.48
CA LYS A 117 16.90 -0.97 4.10
C LYS A 117 16.16 -1.91 3.15
N GLN A 118 16.81 -3.03 2.84
CA GLN A 118 16.23 -4.13 2.10
C GLN A 118 15.41 -4.98 3.08
N TYR A 119 14.16 -5.29 2.72
CA TYR A 119 13.39 -6.27 3.50
C TYR A 119 13.94 -7.67 3.22
N SER A 120 14.31 -8.38 4.27
CA SER A 120 14.73 -9.79 4.20
C SER A 120 13.65 -10.62 4.90
N PRO A 121 12.82 -11.36 4.14
CA PRO A 121 11.73 -12.15 4.70
C PRO A 121 12.25 -13.20 5.69
N THR A 122 11.56 -13.36 6.81
CA THR A 122 11.75 -14.48 7.74
C THR A 122 10.98 -15.71 7.27
N GLU A 123 11.20 -16.87 7.90
CA GLU A 123 10.44 -18.09 7.61
C GLU A 123 8.93 -17.89 7.84
N GLU A 124 8.53 -17.24 8.94
CA GLU A 124 7.12 -16.90 9.23
C GLU A 124 6.53 -15.99 8.15
N ASP A 125 7.29 -15.01 7.68
CA ASP A 125 6.85 -14.12 6.60
C ASP A 125 6.59 -14.91 5.31
N LEU A 126 7.41 -15.92 5.02
CA LEU A 126 7.32 -16.72 3.81
C LEU A 126 6.16 -17.71 3.85
N GLU A 127 5.86 -18.30 5.00
CA GLU A 127 4.65 -19.09 5.22
C GLU A 127 3.40 -18.23 5.00
N TYR A 128 3.41 -17.02 5.57
CA TYR A 128 2.32 -16.07 5.40
C TYR A 128 2.15 -15.64 3.94
N ILE A 129 3.24 -15.28 3.24
CA ILE A 129 3.23 -14.93 1.82
C ILE A 129 2.71 -16.11 0.98
N SER A 130 3.15 -17.34 1.27
CA SER A 130 2.69 -18.55 0.59
C SER A 130 1.18 -18.76 0.76
N SER A 131 0.66 -18.49 1.96
CA SER A 131 -0.78 -18.58 2.26
C SER A 131 -1.61 -17.56 1.48
N ILE A 132 -1.10 -16.33 1.33
CA ILE A 132 -1.79 -15.26 0.58
C ILE A 132 -1.79 -15.56 -0.92
N LEU A 133 -0.66 -16.05 -1.45
CA LEU A 133 -0.45 -16.24 -2.88
C LEU A 133 -0.97 -17.59 -3.40
N GLU A 134 -1.47 -18.46 -2.52
CA GLU A 134 -1.85 -19.85 -2.84
C GLU A 134 -0.75 -20.59 -3.61
N THR A 135 0.51 -20.16 -3.43
CA THR A 135 1.69 -20.63 -4.15
C THR A 135 2.73 -21.07 -3.13
N LYS A 136 3.16 -22.33 -3.20
CA LYS A 136 4.18 -22.86 -2.30
C LYS A 136 5.55 -22.27 -2.65
N ILE A 137 6.18 -21.59 -1.68
CA ILE A 137 7.55 -21.10 -1.79
C ILE A 137 8.45 -22.06 -1.00
N ASP A 138 9.16 -22.95 -1.69
CA ASP A 138 10.11 -23.88 -1.06
C ASP A 138 11.47 -23.19 -0.92
N ILE A 139 11.95 -23.08 0.32
CA ILE A 139 13.23 -22.47 0.67
C ILE A 139 14.22 -23.57 1.05
N THR A 140 15.42 -23.48 0.47
CA THR A 140 16.61 -24.23 0.89
C THR A 140 17.59 -23.32 1.60
N ASP A 141 18.58 -23.88 2.28
CA ASP A 141 19.66 -23.15 2.98
C ASP A 141 20.43 -22.16 2.08
N GLU A 142 20.34 -22.31 0.76
CA GLU A 142 21.01 -21.46 -0.23
C GLU A 142 20.11 -20.37 -0.83
N THR A 143 18.82 -20.34 -0.48
CA THR A 143 17.86 -19.42 -1.11
C THR A 143 18.09 -18.00 -0.63
N THR A 144 18.29 -17.06 -1.56
CA THR A 144 18.52 -15.65 -1.23
C THR A 144 17.24 -14.81 -1.43
N PRO A 145 17.14 -13.62 -0.81
CA PRO A 145 16.05 -12.68 -1.08
C PRO A 145 15.90 -12.38 -2.58
N LYS A 146 17.02 -12.37 -3.33
CA LYS A 146 17.05 -12.17 -4.78
C LYS A 146 16.31 -13.27 -5.55
N ASP A 147 16.36 -14.51 -5.07
CA ASP A 147 15.70 -15.65 -5.70
C ASP A 147 14.20 -15.62 -5.46
N ILE A 148 13.78 -15.16 -4.28
CA ILE A 148 12.38 -14.87 -3.97
C ILE A 148 11.84 -13.77 -4.90
N THR A 149 12.59 -12.68 -5.10
CA THR A 149 12.19 -11.62 -6.05
C THR A 149 11.98 -12.16 -7.47
N LYS A 150 12.86 -13.02 -7.97
CA LYS A 150 12.75 -13.62 -9.31
C LYS A 150 11.53 -14.54 -9.46
N LEU A 151 11.10 -15.17 -8.38
CA LEU A 151 9.89 -15.99 -8.36
C LEU A 151 8.63 -15.11 -8.43
N LEU A 152 8.67 -13.94 -7.79
CA LEU A 152 7.52 -13.03 -7.66
C LEU A 152 7.35 -12.06 -8.85
N MET A 153 8.42 -11.81 -9.62
CA MET A 153 8.43 -10.85 -10.72
C MET A 153 8.62 -11.53 -12.07
N THR A 154 8.11 -10.91 -13.14
CA THR A 154 8.55 -11.26 -14.49
C THR A 154 10.01 -10.86 -14.70
N LYS A 155 10.67 -11.46 -15.70
CA LYS A 155 12.05 -11.12 -16.05
C LYS A 155 12.23 -9.62 -16.33
N ASP A 156 11.35 -9.04 -17.13
CA ASP A 156 11.44 -7.63 -17.52
C ASP A 156 11.27 -6.69 -16.31
N GLU A 157 10.33 -7.00 -15.41
CA GLU A 157 10.14 -6.23 -14.18
C GLU A 157 11.36 -6.36 -13.26
N TYR A 158 11.92 -7.56 -13.15
CA TYR A 158 13.11 -7.83 -12.36
C TYR A 158 14.33 -7.07 -12.89
N ASP A 159 14.54 -7.11 -14.21
CA ASP A 159 15.65 -6.46 -14.89
C ASP A 159 15.56 -4.93 -14.77
N PHE A 160 14.36 -4.37 -14.94
CA PHE A 160 14.09 -2.93 -14.77
C PHE A 160 14.41 -2.46 -13.34
N THR A 161 13.84 -3.14 -12.34
CA THR A 161 14.04 -2.75 -10.94
C THR A 161 15.47 -2.92 -10.47
N SER A 162 16.09 -4.05 -10.78
CA SER A 162 17.50 -4.28 -10.46
C SER A 162 18.39 -3.18 -11.04
N SER A 163 18.17 -2.82 -12.30
CA SER A 163 18.94 -1.76 -12.96
C SER A 163 18.77 -0.41 -12.28
N TYR A 164 17.54 -0.06 -11.92
CA TYR A 164 17.27 1.21 -11.24
C TYR A 164 17.92 1.26 -9.85
N TYR A 165 17.89 0.15 -9.09
CA TYR A 165 18.48 0.05 -7.76
C TYR A 165 19.99 0.26 -7.80
N TYR A 166 20.66 -0.51 -8.65
CA TYR A 166 22.12 -0.44 -8.78
C TYR A 166 22.58 0.91 -9.33
N SER A 167 21.82 1.52 -10.24
CA SER A 167 22.14 2.85 -10.76
C SER A 167 22.03 3.93 -9.68
N PHE A 168 21.00 3.85 -8.82
CA PHE A 168 20.84 4.76 -7.69
C PHE A 168 21.94 4.57 -6.65
N LYS A 169 22.24 3.33 -6.24
CA LYS A 169 23.32 3.04 -5.29
C LYS A 169 24.69 3.47 -5.82
N LYS A 170 24.94 3.31 -7.12
CA LYS A 170 26.14 3.86 -7.78
C LYS A 170 26.21 5.39 -7.61
N MET A 171 25.10 6.09 -7.85
CA MET A 171 25.04 7.55 -7.71
C MET A 171 25.32 8.01 -6.27
N GLU A 172 24.74 7.36 -5.27
CA GLU A 172 24.99 7.68 -3.84
C GLU A 172 26.46 7.57 -3.47
N VAL A 173 27.12 6.46 -3.86
CA VAL A 173 28.55 6.25 -3.58
C VAL A 173 29.42 7.23 -4.36
N GLN A 174 29.03 7.62 -5.58
CA GLN A 174 29.71 8.67 -6.34
C GLN A 174 29.63 10.03 -5.65
N GLU A 175 28.46 10.39 -5.11
CA GLU A 175 28.31 11.62 -4.33
C GLU A 175 29.15 11.59 -3.05
N GLU A 176 29.20 10.46 -2.35
CA GLU A 176 30.01 10.28 -1.15
C GLU A 176 31.50 10.45 -1.46
N LEU A 177 31.99 9.80 -2.52
CA LEU A 177 33.37 9.96 -3.00
C LEU A 177 33.69 11.41 -3.38
N GLN A 178 32.74 12.12 -4.02
CA GLN A 178 32.89 13.53 -4.36
C GLN A 178 32.94 14.43 -3.12
N LYS A 179 32.09 14.17 -2.11
CA LYS A 179 32.07 14.89 -0.84
C LYS A 179 33.38 14.69 -0.08
N LEU A 180 33.86 13.45 0.04
CA LEU A 180 35.15 13.12 0.67
C LEU A 180 36.31 13.83 -0.04
N SER A 181 36.38 13.73 -1.37
CA SER A 181 37.44 14.35 -2.17
C SER A 181 37.44 15.88 -2.02
N SER A 182 36.26 16.50 -2.02
CA SER A 182 36.11 17.94 -1.82
C SER A 182 36.52 18.39 -0.43
N PHE A 183 36.21 17.59 0.61
CA PHE A 183 36.60 17.86 1.99
C PHE A 183 38.12 17.81 2.17
N ILE A 184 38.78 16.77 1.66
CA ILE A 184 40.24 16.62 1.71
C ILE A 184 40.91 17.83 1.04
N GLY A 185 40.47 18.18 -0.18
CA GLY A 185 41.02 19.30 -0.94
C GLY A 185 40.81 20.65 -0.25
N LYS A 186 39.60 20.91 0.27
CA LYS A 186 39.26 22.17 0.96
C LYS A 186 40.06 22.39 2.24
N HIS A 187 40.33 21.31 2.97
CA HIS A 187 41.05 21.36 4.25
C HIS A 187 42.55 21.05 4.13
N ASN A 188 43.04 20.85 2.90
CA ASN A 188 44.44 20.51 2.59
C ASN A 188 44.96 19.32 3.43
N ILE A 189 44.10 18.31 3.62
CA ILE A 189 44.40 17.12 4.41
C ILE A 189 45.40 16.28 3.64
N SER A 190 46.48 15.87 4.29
CA SER A 190 47.48 14.96 3.71
C SER A 190 46.86 13.60 3.42
N MET A 191 47.14 13.06 2.23
CA MET A 191 46.71 11.72 1.86
C MET A 191 47.44 10.68 2.72
N THR A 192 46.70 9.96 3.56
CA THR A 192 47.22 8.87 4.40
C THR A 192 46.75 7.53 3.84
N GLU A 193 47.44 6.43 4.17
CA GLU A 193 47.03 5.08 3.76
C GLU A 193 45.58 4.75 4.12
N SER A 194 45.08 5.25 5.26
CA SER A 194 43.68 5.08 5.67
C SER A 194 42.72 5.77 4.71
N ILE A 195 43.02 6.99 4.28
CA ILE A 195 42.19 7.76 3.35
C ILE A 195 42.23 7.13 1.95
N GLU A 196 43.40 6.67 1.51
CA GLU A 196 43.55 5.96 0.24
C GLU A 196 42.72 4.69 0.19
N LYS A 197 42.73 3.92 1.29
CA LYS A 197 41.92 2.71 1.42
C LYS A 197 40.43 3.01 1.33
N GLU A 198 39.95 4.03 2.03
CA GLU A 198 38.54 4.44 2.01
C GLU A 198 38.10 4.91 0.61
N ILE A 199 38.93 5.72 -0.08
CA ILE A 199 38.70 6.11 -1.47
C ILE A 199 38.64 4.89 -2.39
N GLN A 200 39.52 3.91 -2.18
CA GLN A 200 39.56 2.70 -2.98
C GLN A 200 38.33 1.82 -2.75
N GLU A 201 37.87 1.68 -1.51
CA GLU A 201 36.63 0.96 -1.18
C GLU A 201 35.41 1.59 -1.86
N LEU A 202 35.29 2.93 -1.85
CA LEU A 202 34.21 3.64 -2.57
C LEU A 202 34.29 3.40 -4.09
N LYS A 203 35.48 3.41 -4.68
CA LYS A 203 35.68 3.09 -6.11
C LYS A 203 35.31 1.64 -6.44
N ASP A 204 35.60 0.71 -5.54
CA ASP A 204 35.27 -0.71 -5.70
C ASP A 204 33.76 -0.93 -5.66
N GLN A 205 33.06 -0.25 -4.73
CA GLN A 205 31.60 -0.25 -4.67
C GLN A 205 30.95 0.34 -5.94
N ILE A 206 31.49 1.44 -6.48
CA ILE A 206 31.01 2.02 -7.75
C ILE A 206 31.13 0.98 -8.88
N ARG A 207 32.27 0.31 -9.00
CA ARG A 207 32.49 -0.75 -10.01
C ARG A 207 31.55 -1.93 -9.82
N TYR A 208 31.33 -2.34 -8.57
CA TYR A 208 30.38 -3.39 -8.24
C TYR A 208 28.97 -3.05 -8.72
N TYR A 209 28.44 -1.89 -8.35
CA TYR A 209 27.09 -1.47 -8.75
C TYR A 209 26.97 -1.25 -10.27
N GLU A 210 28.02 -0.73 -10.91
CA GLU A 210 28.07 -0.62 -12.36
C GLU A 210 27.98 -1.97 -13.07
N SER A 211 28.71 -2.98 -12.58
CA SER A 211 28.67 -4.34 -13.14
C SER A 211 27.33 -5.06 -12.97
N ARG A 212 26.51 -4.60 -12.03
CA ARG A 212 25.21 -5.21 -11.68
C ARG A 212 24.02 -4.49 -12.35
N SER A 213 24.21 -3.25 -12.81
CA SER A 213 23.19 -2.54 -13.58
C SER A 213 23.14 -3.10 -15.01
N ILE A 214 21.99 -3.63 -15.42
CA ILE A 214 21.81 -4.23 -16.77
C ILE A 214 21.96 -3.15 -17.87
N ILE A 215 21.83 -1.87 -17.51
CA ILE A 215 22.05 -0.71 -18.39
C ILE A 215 23.51 -0.63 -18.90
N GLY A 216 24.46 -1.37 -18.30
CA GLY A 216 25.87 -1.41 -18.73
C GLY A 216 26.34 -2.69 -19.44
N ALA A 217 25.50 -3.72 -19.58
CA ALA A 217 25.93 -5.03 -20.09
C ALA A 217 25.93 -5.16 -21.63
N ASN A 218 25.46 -4.14 -22.35
CA ASN A 218 25.58 -4.06 -23.81
C ASN A 218 26.84 -3.28 -24.20
N LYS A 219 28.00 -3.94 -24.13
CA LYS A 219 29.18 -3.61 -24.93
C LYS A 219 29.71 -4.87 -25.58
#